data_AF-A0A841T860-F1
#
_entry.id   AF-A0A841T860-F1
#
_cell.length_a   1.000
_cell.length_b   1.000
_cell.length_c   1.000
_cell.angle_alpha   90.00
_cell.angle_beta   90.00
_cell.angle_gamma   90.00
#
_symmetry.space_group_name_H-M   'P 1'
#
loop_
_entity.id
_entity.type
_entity.pdbx_description
1 polymer ?
#
loop_
_entity_poly.entity_id
_entity_poly.type
_entity_poly.pdbx_seq_one_letter_code
_entity_poly.pdbx_strand_id
1 'polypeptide(L)'
;MRGMLSLLTASLLALLLAGCGAGDKTNNDAGTVDVPSANAEATQSASPAESGNSGTPSAAPSGSESSLTPQEQSLAAAADEVVGALRDRDLSRLSSWTDTELGLRFSPYPHLDDKTDLVFQADQFPSFKDDTALNWGSYDGSGEPIRLSFRDYFEKFVYDQDFADAPVVSVGKLASSGNTAWNAAEIYPNSSFVEYHFPGFDKDLEGHDWESLILVFTPYGPEWKLVAVAHGQWTI
;
A
#
# COMPACT_ATOMS: atom_id res chain seq x y z
N MET A 1 48.88 -21.17 -5.13
CA MET A 1 50.14 -20.46 -5.47
C MET A 1 49.93 -19.75 -6.80
N ARG A 2 50.27 -18.44 -6.92
CA ARG A 2 50.17 -17.58 -8.13
C ARG A 2 48.71 -17.41 -8.62
N GLY A 3 48.14 -16.22 -8.83
CA GLY A 3 48.63 -14.87 -9.19
C GLY A 3 47.79 -14.44 -10.42
N MET A 4 47.44 -13.18 -10.73
CA MET A 4 47.75 -11.81 -10.27
C MET A 4 46.43 -10.99 -10.42
N LEU A 5 46.02 -10.06 -9.56
CA LEU A 5 46.47 -8.66 -9.41
C LEU A 5 46.71 -7.86 -10.73
N SER A 6 45.71 -7.08 -11.13
CA SER A 6 45.80 -5.83 -11.92
C SER A 6 44.55 -4.99 -11.57
N LEU A 7 44.63 -3.88 -10.83
CA LEU A 7 45.22 -2.56 -11.11
C LEU A 7 44.16 -1.54 -11.55
N LEU A 8 44.03 -0.50 -10.72
CA LEU A 8 43.11 0.62 -10.89
C LEU A 8 43.34 1.42 -12.18
N THR A 9 42.27 1.97 -12.73
CA THR A 9 42.32 3.24 -13.47
C THR A 9 41.18 4.16 -13.00
N ALA A 10 41.51 5.11 -12.14
CA ALA A 10 40.68 6.30 -11.99
C ALA A 10 40.87 7.21 -13.22
N SER A 11 39.83 7.91 -13.65
CA SER A 11 39.96 9.01 -14.62
C SER A 11 38.98 10.12 -14.27
N LEU A 12 39.54 11.11 -13.57
CA LEU A 12 38.92 12.40 -13.30
C LEU A 12 39.21 13.32 -14.50
N LEU A 13 38.18 13.89 -15.12
CA LEU A 13 38.38 15.07 -15.96
C LEU A 13 37.16 15.99 -15.91
N ALA A 14 37.36 17.16 -15.31
CA ALA A 14 36.46 18.30 -15.45
C ALA A 14 37.09 19.31 -16.42
N LEU A 15 36.29 19.96 -17.26
CA LEU A 15 36.14 21.42 -17.29
C LEU A 15 35.11 21.89 -18.34
N LEU A 16 34.17 22.70 -17.87
CA LEU A 16 33.58 23.92 -18.47
C LEU A 16 33.89 24.25 -19.95
N LEU A 17 32.86 24.72 -20.69
CA LEU A 17 32.81 26.12 -21.17
C LEU A 17 31.42 26.55 -21.71
N ALA A 18 31.21 27.86 -21.71
CA ALA A 18 29.94 28.57 -21.90
C ALA A 18 29.39 28.62 -23.35
N GLY A 19 28.10 28.95 -23.46
CA GLY A 19 27.46 29.44 -24.69
C GLY A 19 26.40 30.51 -24.38
N CYS A 20 26.50 31.68 -25.02
CA CYS A 20 25.64 32.85 -24.79
C CYS A 20 24.68 33.14 -25.97
N GLY A 21 23.54 33.76 -25.68
CA GLY A 21 22.62 34.39 -26.64
C GLY A 21 21.26 34.66 -25.98
N ALA A 22 20.78 35.87 -25.64
CA ALA A 22 20.77 37.20 -26.25
C ALA A 22 19.60 37.44 -27.24
N GLY A 23 18.71 38.40 -26.90
CA GLY A 23 17.52 38.79 -27.69
C GLY A 23 16.29 39.10 -26.79
N ASP A 24 16.31 40.21 -26.04
CA ASP A 24 15.52 41.45 -26.31
C ASP A 24 13.99 41.30 -26.22
N LYS A 25 13.36 41.77 -25.12
CA LYS A 25 12.81 43.13 -24.89
C LYS A 25 11.43 43.37 -25.52
N THR A 26 10.41 43.61 -24.67
CA THR A 26 9.60 44.85 -24.72
C THR A 26 8.86 45.11 -23.40
N ASN A 27 9.15 46.29 -22.86
CA ASN A 27 8.48 47.13 -21.85
C ASN A 27 7.04 46.79 -21.41
N ASN A 28 6.77 47.00 -20.12
CA ASN A 28 6.09 48.25 -19.72
C ASN A 28 6.53 48.70 -18.32
N ASP A 29 6.93 49.96 -18.24
CA ASP A 29 7.28 50.71 -17.03
C ASP A 29 6.15 51.69 -16.71
N ALA A 30 5.74 51.75 -15.44
CA ALA A 30 5.26 52.98 -14.80
C ALA A 30 5.03 52.76 -13.29
N GLY A 31 5.71 53.54 -12.45
CA GLY A 31 5.15 53.99 -11.17
C GLY A 31 5.74 53.39 -9.88
N THR A 32 6.97 53.76 -9.55
CA THR A 32 7.61 53.59 -8.23
C THR A 32 6.95 54.40 -7.10
N VAL A 33 6.84 53.84 -5.89
CA VAL A 33 7.24 54.53 -4.63
C VAL A 33 7.54 53.55 -3.49
N ASP A 34 8.37 54.02 -2.55
CA ASP A 34 9.11 53.37 -1.44
C ASP A 34 8.33 52.56 -0.36
N VAL A 35 8.92 51.41 0.06
CA VAL A 35 9.67 51.15 1.34
C VAL A 35 9.22 51.92 2.63
N PRO A 36 9.31 51.41 3.90
CA PRO A 36 9.72 50.09 4.46
C PRO A 36 8.77 49.42 5.50
N SER A 37 9.11 48.17 5.84
CA SER A 37 9.20 47.50 7.18
C SER A 37 8.61 48.11 8.48
N ALA A 38 8.18 47.17 9.34
CA ALA A 38 8.29 47.12 10.82
C ALA A 38 7.04 47.36 11.71
N ASN A 39 6.70 46.27 12.43
CA ASN A 39 6.21 46.17 13.82
C ASN A 39 4.84 46.78 14.21
N ALA A 40 3.98 45.94 14.80
CA ALA A 40 2.83 46.36 15.61
C ALA A 40 2.72 45.47 16.85
N GLU A 41 2.88 46.10 18.01
CA GLU A 41 2.74 45.54 19.35
C GLU A 41 1.28 45.64 19.83
N ALA A 42 0.79 44.68 20.62
CA ALA A 42 -0.43 44.83 21.41
C ALA A 42 -0.29 44.05 22.73
N THR A 43 -0.41 44.76 23.86
CA THR A 43 -0.04 44.26 25.20
C THR A 43 -1.11 44.65 26.24
N GLN A 44 -1.21 43.87 27.34
CA GLN A 44 -1.97 44.15 28.60
C GLN A 44 -3.51 43.91 28.56
N SER A 45 -4.23 43.58 29.65
CA SER A 45 -4.02 42.82 30.93
C SER A 45 -5.42 42.66 31.60
N ALA A 46 -5.74 41.93 32.68
CA ALA A 46 -4.99 41.16 33.70
C ALA A 46 -5.88 40.01 34.29
N SER A 47 -5.53 39.47 35.47
CA SER A 47 -6.33 38.53 36.31
C SER A 47 -6.88 39.24 37.57
N PRO A 48 -7.80 38.64 38.37
CA PRO A 48 -7.38 37.74 39.48
C PRO A 48 -8.32 36.53 39.75
N ALA A 49 -7.90 35.66 40.67
CA ALA A 49 -8.42 34.31 40.92
C ALA A 49 -9.39 34.18 42.12
N GLU A 50 -10.09 33.05 42.20
CA GLU A 50 -10.44 32.41 43.49
C GLU A 50 -10.50 30.87 43.39
N SER A 51 -10.51 30.19 44.54
CA SER A 51 -10.23 28.74 44.69
C SER A 51 -11.48 27.94 45.08
N GLY A 52 -11.60 26.70 44.59
CA GLY A 52 -12.72 25.79 44.90
C GLY A 52 -12.37 24.32 44.57
N ASN A 53 -12.73 23.39 45.47
CA ASN A 53 -12.16 22.04 45.52
C ASN A 53 -13.16 20.90 45.16
N SER A 54 -12.63 19.83 44.55
CA SER A 54 -13.15 18.44 44.46
C SER A 54 -14.48 18.16 43.75
N GLY A 55 -14.45 17.24 42.77
CA GLY A 55 -15.67 16.74 42.12
C GLY A 55 -15.52 15.80 40.91
N THR A 56 -14.70 14.76 40.98
CA THR A 56 -14.80 13.57 40.09
C THR A 56 -16.22 13.00 40.23
N PRO A 57 -17.01 12.71 39.16
CA PRO A 57 -16.59 11.77 38.12
C PRO A 57 -17.04 12.07 36.67
N SER A 58 -16.20 11.70 35.71
CA SER A 58 -16.69 11.19 34.42
C SER A 58 -15.72 10.15 33.88
N ALA A 59 -16.24 9.03 33.42
CA ALA A 59 -15.44 7.90 32.99
C ALA A 59 -14.71 8.22 31.69
N ALA A 60 -13.39 8.00 31.67
CA ALA A 60 -12.73 7.65 30.43
C ALA A 60 -13.32 6.30 29.96
N PRO A 61 -13.76 6.14 28.70
CA PRO A 61 -13.83 4.82 28.11
C PRO A 61 -12.39 4.32 27.98
N SER A 62 -11.96 3.57 28.99
CA SER A 62 -10.74 2.77 28.94
C SER A 62 -10.76 1.93 27.66
N GLY A 63 -9.61 1.79 27.00
CA GLY A 63 -9.51 1.18 25.68
C GLY A 63 -10.26 -0.15 25.60
N SER A 64 -11.29 -0.20 24.75
CA SER A 64 -11.83 -1.46 24.28
C SER A 64 -10.84 -2.04 23.28
N GLU A 65 -10.00 -2.96 23.74
CA GLU A 65 -9.46 -3.99 22.84
C GLU A 65 -10.68 -4.74 22.31
N SER A 66 -11.12 -4.35 21.10
CA SER A 66 -12.34 -4.89 20.51
C SER A 66 -12.08 -6.33 20.12
N SER A 67 -12.58 -7.27 20.93
CA SER A 67 -12.54 -8.68 20.61
C SER A 67 -13.30 -8.94 19.31
N LEU A 68 -12.69 -9.72 18.42
CA LEU A 68 -13.32 -10.14 17.16
C LEU A 68 -14.62 -10.90 17.46
N THR A 69 -15.65 -10.65 16.66
CA THR A 69 -16.88 -11.46 16.64
C THR A 69 -16.58 -12.88 16.14
N PRO A 70 -17.45 -13.88 16.40
CA PRO A 70 -17.26 -15.23 15.87
C PRO A 70 -17.13 -15.29 14.35
N GLN A 71 -17.78 -14.37 13.62
CA GLN A 71 -17.68 -14.28 12.17
C GLN A 71 -16.30 -13.77 11.73
N GLU A 72 -15.78 -12.72 12.38
CA GLU A 72 -14.43 -12.21 12.12
C GLU A 72 -13.33 -13.21 12.51
N GLN A 73 -13.52 -13.97 13.59
CA GLN A 73 -12.62 -15.08 13.98
C GLN A 73 -12.60 -16.18 12.90
N SER A 74 -13.77 -16.56 12.37
CA SER A 74 -13.88 -17.54 11.29
C SER A 74 -13.28 -17.04 9.97
N LEU A 75 -13.34 -15.73 9.72
CA LEU A 75 -12.73 -15.09 8.56
C LEU A 75 -11.20 -15.04 8.67
N ALA A 76 -10.69 -14.67 9.85
CA ALA A 76 -9.25 -14.70 10.14
C ALA A 76 -8.67 -16.11 9.94
N ALA A 77 -9.32 -17.15 10.47
CA ALA A 77 -8.88 -18.53 10.28
C ALA A 77 -8.89 -18.98 8.80
N ALA A 78 -9.82 -18.48 7.97
CA ALA A 78 -9.81 -18.74 6.53
C ALA A 78 -8.67 -17.97 5.82
N ALA A 79 -8.40 -16.74 6.23
CA ALA A 79 -7.29 -15.95 5.72
C ALA A 79 -5.91 -16.56 6.07
N ASP A 80 -5.75 -17.10 7.28
CA ASP A 80 -4.50 -17.74 7.72
C ASP A 80 -4.16 -18.99 6.88
N GLU A 81 -5.18 -19.77 6.47
CA GLU A 81 -4.99 -20.89 5.53
C GLU A 81 -4.66 -20.42 4.11
N VAL A 82 -5.24 -19.30 3.65
CA VAL A 82 -4.93 -18.72 2.34
C VAL A 82 -3.54 -18.11 2.29
N VAL A 83 -3.15 -17.27 3.27
CA VAL A 83 -1.80 -16.67 3.30
C VAL A 83 -0.72 -17.75 3.41
N GLY A 84 -0.98 -18.83 4.15
CA GLY A 84 -0.13 -20.02 4.15
C GLY A 84 -0.05 -20.69 2.78
N ALA A 85 -1.17 -20.86 2.06
CA ALA A 85 -1.16 -21.38 0.69
C ALA A 85 -0.39 -20.48 -0.30
N LEU A 86 -0.47 -19.16 -0.14
CA LEU A 86 0.27 -18.18 -0.95
C LEU A 86 1.78 -18.27 -0.68
N ARG A 87 2.20 -18.25 0.59
CA ARG A 87 3.59 -18.45 1.02
C ARG A 87 4.20 -19.73 0.46
N ASP A 88 3.47 -20.83 0.61
CA ASP A 88 3.91 -22.16 0.20
C ASP A 88 3.81 -22.36 -1.34
N ARG A 89 3.26 -21.36 -2.06
CA ARG A 89 2.97 -21.35 -3.51
C ARG A 89 2.11 -22.54 -3.97
N ASP A 90 1.19 -22.96 -3.11
CA ASP A 90 0.32 -24.10 -3.35
C ASP A 90 -0.99 -23.66 -4.05
N LEU A 91 -0.93 -23.65 -5.39
CA LEU A 91 -2.10 -23.37 -6.23
C LEU A 91 -3.24 -24.38 -6.05
N SER A 92 -2.98 -25.59 -5.54
CA SER A 92 -4.03 -26.58 -5.28
C SER A 92 -4.81 -26.24 -4.00
N ARG A 93 -4.11 -25.78 -2.95
CA ARG A 93 -4.76 -25.20 -1.77
C ARG A 93 -5.50 -23.91 -2.13
N LEU A 94 -4.87 -22.99 -2.86
CA LEU A 94 -5.50 -21.74 -3.29
C LEU A 94 -6.78 -21.97 -4.13
N SER A 95 -6.76 -22.97 -5.03
CA SER A 95 -7.92 -23.43 -5.79
C SER A 95 -9.10 -23.84 -4.91
N SER A 96 -8.86 -24.58 -3.82
CA SER A 96 -9.94 -25.02 -2.91
C SER A 96 -10.64 -23.87 -2.16
N TRP A 97 -9.93 -22.74 -1.97
CA TRP A 97 -10.46 -21.51 -1.38
C TRP A 97 -11.13 -20.58 -2.39
N THR A 98 -10.82 -20.71 -3.68
CA THR A 98 -11.33 -19.82 -4.73
C THR A 98 -12.82 -20.04 -4.98
N ASP A 99 -13.57 -18.96 -5.16
CA ASP A 99 -14.98 -19.04 -5.57
C ASP A 99 -15.10 -19.58 -7.00
N THR A 100 -15.96 -20.59 -7.21
CA THR A 100 -16.10 -21.29 -8.50
C THR A 100 -16.97 -20.57 -9.54
N GLU A 101 -17.67 -19.50 -9.16
CA GLU A 101 -18.44 -18.66 -10.07
C GLU A 101 -17.69 -17.35 -10.34
N LEU A 102 -17.22 -16.69 -9.27
CA LEU A 102 -16.56 -15.39 -9.33
C LEU A 102 -15.08 -15.48 -9.74
N GLY A 103 -14.43 -16.63 -9.50
CA GLY A 103 -12.98 -16.78 -9.67
C GLY A 103 -12.17 -15.98 -8.64
N LEU A 104 -10.85 -15.98 -8.83
CA LEU A 104 -9.91 -15.19 -8.04
C LEU A 104 -9.34 -14.04 -8.85
N ARG A 105 -9.66 -12.81 -8.45
CA ARG A 105 -9.09 -11.56 -8.94
C ARG A 105 -7.71 -11.32 -8.35
N PHE A 106 -6.79 -10.81 -9.16
CA PHE A 106 -5.50 -10.31 -8.72
C PHE A 106 -5.38 -8.83 -9.10
N SER A 107 -5.26 -7.97 -8.10
CA SER A 107 -5.05 -6.54 -8.28
C SER A 107 -3.68 -6.11 -7.73
N PRO A 108 -2.89 -5.31 -8.47
CA PRO A 108 -1.63 -4.76 -7.98
C PRO A 108 -1.84 -3.60 -6.99
N TYR A 109 -3.08 -3.20 -6.71
CA TYR A 109 -3.43 -2.06 -5.84
C TYR A 109 -4.66 -2.35 -4.94
N PRO A 110 -4.87 -1.59 -3.85
CA PRO A 110 -6.04 -1.77 -2.97
C PRO A 110 -7.39 -1.43 -3.62
N HIS A 111 -7.38 -0.60 -4.68
CA HIS A 111 -8.57 -0.31 -5.49
C HIS A 111 -8.64 -1.35 -6.61
N LEU A 112 -9.63 -2.24 -6.53
CA LEU A 112 -9.87 -3.29 -7.52
C LEU A 112 -10.45 -2.70 -8.82
N ASP A 113 -9.88 -3.03 -9.97
CA ASP A 113 -10.31 -2.57 -11.30
C ASP A 113 -11.07 -3.67 -12.05
N ASP A 114 -12.39 -3.50 -12.23
CA ASP A 114 -13.28 -4.44 -12.90
C ASP A 114 -12.96 -4.68 -14.38
N LYS A 115 -12.10 -3.86 -15.00
CA LYS A 115 -11.72 -3.90 -16.42
C LYS A 115 -10.28 -4.39 -16.65
N THR A 116 -9.35 -4.12 -15.74
CA THR A 116 -7.91 -4.37 -15.97
C THR A 116 -7.27 -5.43 -15.07
N ASP A 117 -7.81 -5.70 -13.89
CA ASP A 117 -7.34 -6.84 -13.07
C ASP A 117 -7.64 -8.17 -13.79
N LEU A 118 -6.76 -9.15 -13.61
CA LEU A 118 -6.98 -10.50 -14.13
C LEU A 118 -7.73 -11.35 -13.11
N VAL A 119 -8.72 -12.11 -13.61
CA VAL A 119 -9.52 -13.06 -12.82
C VAL A 119 -9.29 -14.46 -13.38
N PHE A 120 -8.88 -15.39 -12.53
CA PHE A 120 -8.69 -16.80 -12.90
C PHE A 120 -9.72 -17.68 -12.19
N GLN A 121 -10.27 -18.65 -12.93
CA GLN A 121 -11.11 -19.68 -12.34
C GLN A 121 -10.25 -20.67 -11.53
N ALA A 122 -10.85 -21.32 -10.53
CA ALA A 122 -10.15 -22.16 -9.56
C ALA A 122 -9.29 -23.27 -10.22
N ASP A 123 -9.69 -23.77 -11.39
CA ASP A 123 -9.00 -24.81 -12.17
C ASP A 123 -8.10 -24.26 -13.30
N GLN A 124 -8.01 -22.93 -13.45
CA GLN A 124 -7.35 -22.23 -14.57
C GLN A 124 -6.21 -21.30 -14.13
N PHE A 125 -5.64 -21.49 -12.94
CA PHE A 125 -4.43 -20.74 -12.53
C PHE A 125 -3.26 -21.03 -13.48
N PRO A 126 -2.54 -20.00 -13.97
CA PRO A 126 -1.32 -20.23 -14.74
C PRO A 126 -0.26 -20.95 -13.89
N SER A 127 0.59 -21.74 -14.53
CA SER A 127 1.68 -22.41 -13.81
C SER A 127 2.78 -21.41 -13.47
N PHE A 128 3.42 -21.54 -12.30
CA PHE A 128 4.68 -20.82 -11.98
C PHE A 128 5.87 -21.15 -12.91
N LYS A 129 5.69 -22.11 -13.83
CA LYS A 129 6.65 -22.46 -14.89
C LYS A 129 6.32 -21.83 -16.24
N ASP A 130 5.16 -21.20 -16.37
CA ASP A 130 4.75 -20.47 -17.57
C ASP A 130 5.46 -19.10 -17.59
N ASP A 131 6.17 -18.81 -18.68
CA ASP A 131 6.87 -17.56 -18.91
C ASP A 131 6.07 -16.57 -19.78
N THR A 132 4.83 -16.93 -20.15
CA THR A 132 3.90 -16.05 -20.89
C THR A 132 3.60 -14.79 -20.08
N ALA A 133 4.04 -13.64 -20.60
CA ALA A 133 3.74 -12.35 -20.02
C ALA A 133 2.26 -11.97 -20.22
N LEU A 134 1.56 -11.71 -19.12
CA LEU A 134 0.19 -11.19 -19.09
C LEU A 134 0.23 -9.69 -18.74
N ASN A 135 -0.88 -8.98 -19.00
CA ASN A 135 -1.01 -7.56 -18.69
C ASN A 135 -1.86 -7.37 -17.44
N TRP A 136 -1.25 -6.88 -16.36
CA TRP A 136 -1.83 -6.77 -15.02
C TRP A 136 -2.23 -5.33 -14.67
N GLY A 137 -2.76 -4.57 -15.64
CA GLY A 137 -2.96 -3.12 -15.52
C GLY A 137 -1.72 -2.30 -15.86
N SER A 138 -1.55 -1.17 -15.16
CA SER A 138 -0.46 -0.19 -15.38
C SER A 138 0.14 0.27 -14.05
N TYR A 139 1.44 0.57 -14.05
CA TYR A 139 2.15 1.11 -12.89
C TYR A 139 1.67 2.53 -12.56
N ASP A 140 1.32 2.75 -11.29
CA ASP A 140 1.01 4.09 -10.77
C ASP A 140 2.17 5.07 -10.99
N GLY A 141 1.84 6.36 -11.10
CA GLY A 141 2.75 7.46 -11.46
C GLY A 141 3.27 7.45 -12.91
N SER A 142 3.69 6.30 -13.45
CA SER A 142 4.28 6.18 -14.80
C SER A 142 3.27 5.87 -15.91
N GLY A 143 2.20 5.13 -15.60
CA GLY A 143 1.21 4.64 -16.56
C GLY A 143 1.68 3.46 -17.44
N GLU A 144 2.95 3.06 -17.38
CA GLU A 144 3.49 1.95 -18.17
C GLU A 144 2.82 0.61 -17.81
N PRO A 145 2.57 -0.28 -18.78
CA PRO A 145 1.81 -1.50 -18.55
C PRO A 145 2.59 -2.51 -17.70
N ILE A 146 1.93 -3.12 -16.71
CA ILE A 146 2.50 -4.18 -15.87
C ILE A 146 2.48 -5.48 -16.68
N ARG A 147 3.54 -5.72 -17.47
CA ARG A 147 3.70 -6.93 -18.27
C ARG A 147 4.64 -7.93 -17.60
N LEU A 148 4.07 -8.94 -16.94
CA LEU A 148 4.78 -9.92 -16.13
C LEU A 148 4.23 -11.32 -16.38
N SER A 149 5.06 -12.35 -16.25
CA SER A 149 4.57 -13.73 -16.11
C SER A 149 3.77 -13.87 -14.81
N PHE A 150 2.96 -14.94 -14.68
CA PHE A 150 2.24 -15.18 -13.44
C PHE A 150 3.18 -15.32 -12.22
N ARG A 151 4.34 -15.96 -12.40
CA ARG A 151 5.36 -16.05 -11.33
C ARG A 151 5.89 -14.67 -10.96
N ASP A 152 6.30 -13.88 -11.94
CA ASP A 152 6.95 -12.60 -11.67
C ASP A 152 5.96 -11.56 -11.12
N TYR A 153 4.67 -11.67 -11.47
CA TYR A 153 3.60 -10.92 -10.82
C TYR A 153 3.40 -11.37 -9.37
N PHE A 154 3.30 -12.67 -9.12
CA PHE A 154 3.09 -13.23 -7.78
C PHE A 154 4.22 -12.85 -6.81
N GLU A 155 5.47 -12.91 -7.28
CA GLU A 155 6.67 -12.51 -6.52
C GLU A 155 6.78 -11.00 -6.27
N LYS A 156 5.95 -10.18 -6.92
CA LYS A 156 6.01 -8.71 -6.87
C LYS A 156 4.77 -8.03 -6.30
N PHE A 157 3.62 -8.71 -6.31
CA PHE A 157 2.31 -8.13 -5.96
C PHE A 157 1.40 -9.13 -5.22
N VAL A 158 1.91 -10.28 -4.76
CA VAL A 158 1.11 -11.27 -4.00
C VAL A 158 1.88 -11.79 -2.79
N TYR A 159 3.18 -12.06 -2.94
CA TYR A 159 4.03 -12.58 -1.88
C TYR A 159 5.49 -12.14 -2.06
N ASP A 160 5.70 -10.83 -2.08
CA ASP A 160 6.98 -10.15 -2.00
C ASP A 160 7.55 -10.12 -0.56
N GLN A 161 6.67 -10.13 0.45
CA GLN A 161 7.02 -10.27 1.87
C GLN A 161 6.43 -11.54 2.49
N ASP A 162 6.95 -11.94 3.66
CA ASP A 162 6.36 -13.05 4.43
C ASP A 162 5.13 -12.58 5.23
N PHE A 163 4.05 -12.28 4.52
CA PHE A 163 2.80 -11.77 5.10
C PHE A 163 2.16 -12.69 6.16
N ALA A 164 2.46 -13.99 6.14
CA ALA A 164 2.08 -14.91 7.22
C ALA A 164 2.67 -14.53 8.60
N ASP A 165 3.81 -13.83 8.62
CA ASP A 165 4.50 -13.33 9.81
C ASP A 165 4.32 -11.81 10.00
N ALA A 166 3.34 -11.18 9.33
CA ALA A 166 3.10 -9.74 9.40
C ALA A 166 2.77 -9.27 10.85
N PRO A 167 3.37 -8.15 11.32
CA PRO A 167 3.20 -7.68 12.70
C PRO A 167 1.81 -7.08 12.97
N VAL A 168 1.06 -6.73 11.93
CA VAL A 168 -0.30 -6.19 12.03
C VAL A 168 -1.21 -7.02 11.12
N VAL A 169 -2.23 -7.64 11.71
CA VAL A 169 -3.32 -8.30 10.99
C VAL A 169 -4.63 -7.63 11.36
N SER A 170 -5.40 -7.18 10.38
CA SER A 170 -6.69 -6.52 10.58
C SER A 170 -7.82 -7.19 9.80
N VAL A 171 -8.98 -7.32 10.44
CA VAL A 171 -10.16 -7.96 9.87
C VAL A 171 -11.24 -6.90 9.64
N GLY A 172 -11.84 -6.87 8.44
CA GLY A 172 -12.95 -5.98 8.08
C GLY A 172 -12.64 -4.48 8.05
N LYS A 173 -11.37 -4.09 8.23
CA LYS A 173 -10.87 -2.71 8.21
C LYS A 173 -9.44 -2.69 7.70
N LEU A 174 -9.07 -1.62 6.99
CA LEU A 174 -7.68 -1.40 6.61
C LEU A 174 -6.85 -0.95 7.81
N ALA A 175 -5.65 -1.51 7.92
CA ALA A 175 -4.55 -1.04 8.76
C ALA A 175 -3.61 -0.11 7.97
N SER A 176 -3.46 -0.31 6.65
CA SER A 176 -2.64 0.58 5.81
C SER A 176 -3.21 1.99 5.70
N SER A 177 -2.31 2.97 5.61
CA SER A 177 -2.62 4.36 5.32
C SER A 177 -2.16 4.72 3.90
N GLY A 178 -3.10 4.82 2.97
CA GLY A 178 -2.85 5.19 1.58
C GLY A 178 -3.92 6.14 1.03
N ASN A 179 -3.64 6.75 -0.12
CA ASN A 179 -4.59 7.63 -0.83
C ASN A 179 -5.63 6.84 -1.65
N THR A 180 -5.40 5.54 -1.83
CA THR A 180 -6.20 4.66 -2.67
C THR A 180 -7.51 4.27 -1.99
N ALA A 181 -8.63 4.56 -2.65
CA ALA A 181 -9.97 4.23 -2.13
C ALA A 181 -10.21 2.71 -2.13
N TRP A 182 -10.72 2.19 -1.01
CA TRP A 182 -11.14 0.79 -0.88
C TRP A 182 -12.55 0.60 -1.45
N ASN A 183 -12.69 -0.27 -2.46
CA ASN A 183 -13.94 -0.48 -3.19
C ASN A 183 -14.44 -1.95 -3.22
N ALA A 184 -13.80 -2.88 -2.49
CA ALA A 184 -14.11 -4.30 -2.65
C ALA A 184 -15.58 -4.68 -2.37
N ALA A 185 -16.26 -3.98 -1.46
CA ALA A 185 -17.68 -4.16 -1.18
C ALA A 185 -18.62 -3.67 -2.31
N GLU A 186 -18.13 -2.84 -3.23
CA GLU A 186 -18.86 -2.38 -4.42
C GLU A 186 -18.82 -3.45 -5.53
N ILE A 187 -17.67 -4.13 -5.70
CA ILE A 187 -17.51 -5.23 -6.66
C ILE A 187 -18.09 -6.55 -6.13
N TYR A 188 -17.88 -6.83 -4.84
CA TYR A 188 -18.31 -8.06 -4.18
C TYR A 188 -19.25 -7.72 -3.00
N PRO A 189 -20.56 -7.59 -3.25
CA PRO A 189 -21.53 -7.29 -2.19
C PRO A 189 -21.50 -8.32 -1.06
N ASN A 190 -21.52 -7.84 0.18
CA ASN A 190 -21.38 -8.64 1.42
C ASN A 190 -20.02 -9.33 1.60
N SER A 191 -19.00 -8.96 0.83
CA SER A 191 -17.63 -9.38 1.12
C SER A 191 -17.10 -8.78 2.43
N SER A 192 -16.09 -9.43 2.98
CA SER A 192 -15.22 -8.90 4.02
C SER A 192 -13.78 -9.27 3.66
N PHE A 193 -12.81 -8.77 4.41
CA PHE A 193 -11.41 -8.95 4.08
C PHE A 193 -10.53 -9.07 5.33
N VAL A 194 -9.32 -9.60 5.11
CA VAL A 194 -8.21 -9.56 6.07
C VAL A 194 -7.02 -8.89 5.39
N GLU A 195 -6.39 -7.96 6.08
CA GLU A 195 -5.14 -7.34 5.66
C GLU A 195 -3.99 -7.77 6.58
N TYR A 196 -2.91 -8.23 5.97
CA TYR A 196 -1.62 -8.50 6.60
C TYR A 196 -0.69 -7.34 6.23
N HIS A 197 -0.27 -6.55 7.21
CA HIS A 197 0.38 -5.25 7.01
C HIS A 197 1.74 -5.15 7.70
N PHE A 198 2.75 -4.74 6.92
CA PHE A 198 4.04 -4.26 7.41
C PHE A 198 4.04 -2.72 7.37
N PRO A 199 4.19 -2.02 8.51
CA PRO A 199 4.13 -0.55 8.58
C PRO A 199 5.40 0.17 8.08
N GLY A 200 6.28 -0.55 7.37
CA GLY A 200 7.61 -0.09 6.93
C GLY A 200 8.76 -0.92 7.51
N PHE A 201 9.91 -0.90 6.85
CA PHE A 201 11.07 -1.74 7.14
C PHE A 201 12.30 -0.89 7.51
N ASP A 202 12.56 0.17 6.76
CA ASP A 202 13.61 1.16 7.04
C ASP A 202 13.05 2.39 7.77
N LYS A 203 13.72 2.79 8.85
CA LYS A 203 13.32 3.95 9.66
C LYS A 203 13.63 5.26 8.95
N ASP A 204 14.64 5.28 8.09
CA ASP A 204 15.05 6.47 7.34
C ASP A 204 14.07 6.78 6.19
N LEU A 205 13.15 5.84 5.88
CA LEU A 205 12.04 6.04 4.95
C LEU A 205 10.75 6.50 5.65
N GLU A 206 10.76 6.73 6.97
CA GLU A 206 9.63 7.27 7.76
C GLU A 206 8.28 6.51 7.58
N GLY A 207 8.34 5.23 7.21
CA GLY A 207 7.15 4.39 6.92
C GLY A 207 6.61 4.53 5.49
N HIS A 208 7.32 5.19 4.58
CA HIS A 208 7.00 5.26 3.14
C HIS A 208 7.34 3.98 2.36
N ASP A 209 7.80 2.94 3.05
CA ASP A 209 8.07 1.60 2.53
C ASP A 209 7.12 0.55 3.13
N TRP A 210 5.93 0.96 3.57
CA TRP A 210 4.89 0.05 4.02
C TRP A 210 4.37 -0.83 2.88
N GLU A 211 4.07 -2.08 3.20
CA GLU A 211 3.53 -3.08 2.27
C GLU A 211 2.42 -3.91 2.96
N SER A 212 1.43 -4.33 2.18
CA SER A 212 0.23 -5.02 2.63
C SER A 212 -0.23 -6.08 1.62
N LEU A 213 -0.72 -7.19 2.16
CA LEU A 213 -1.50 -8.18 1.43
C LEU A 213 -2.94 -8.16 1.92
N ILE A 214 -3.88 -7.85 1.03
CA ILE A 214 -5.31 -7.79 1.35
C ILE A 214 -6.03 -8.96 0.67
N LEU A 215 -6.64 -9.83 1.48
CA LEU A 215 -7.38 -11.01 1.04
C LEU A 215 -8.88 -10.77 1.20
N VAL A 216 -9.63 -10.75 0.09
CA VAL A 216 -11.08 -10.49 0.07
C VAL A 216 -11.86 -11.78 -0.06
N PHE A 217 -12.85 -11.95 0.80
CA PHE A 217 -13.68 -13.15 0.89
C PHE A 217 -15.18 -12.83 0.77
N THR A 218 -15.91 -13.71 0.09
CA THR A 218 -17.38 -13.78 0.11
C THR A 218 -17.85 -14.93 1.02
N PRO A 219 -19.01 -14.78 1.69
CA PRO A 219 -19.60 -15.87 2.45
C PRO A 219 -20.23 -16.92 1.52
N TYR A 220 -19.85 -18.19 1.69
CA TYR A 220 -20.42 -19.35 1.00
C TYR A 220 -21.10 -20.27 2.01
N GLY A 221 -22.34 -19.95 2.38
CA GLY A 221 -23.03 -20.65 3.47
C GLY A 221 -22.33 -20.44 4.81
N PRO A 222 -21.82 -21.48 5.48
CA PRO A 222 -21.01 -21.35 6.70
C PRO A 222 -19.50 -21.15 6.41
N GLU A 223 -19.07 -21.23 5.15
CA GLU A 223 -17.67 -21.12 4.73
C GLU A 223 -17.36 -19.74 4.14
N TRP A 224 -16.08 -19.49 3.87
CA TRP A 224 -15.59 -18.33 3.12
C TRP A 224 -14.96 -18.79 1.81
N LYS A 225 -15.14 -18.01 0.74
CA LYS A 225 -14.42 -18.17 -0.53
C LYS A 225 -13.64 -16.91 -0.86
N LEU A 226 -12.39 -17.10 -1.26
CA LEU A 226 -11.49 -16.04 -1.68
C LEU A 226 -11.90 -15.59 -3.10
N VAL A 227 -12.08 -14.28 -3.26
CA VAL A 227 -12.52 -13.65 -4.52
C VAL A 227 -11.54 -12.61 -5.04
N ALA A 228 -10.71 -12.00 -4.19
CA ALA A 228 -9.61 -11.15 -4.63
C ALA A 228 -8.38 -11.25 -3.72
N VAL A 229 -7.22 -11.13 -4.34
CA VAL A 229 -5.94 -10.77 -3.73
C VAL A 229 -5.57 -9.38 -4.24
N ALA A 230 -5.34 -8.46 -3.31
CA ALA A 230 -4.90 -7.10 -3.62
C ALA A 230 -3.59 -6.77 -2.89
N HIS A 231 -2.65 -6.21 -3.61
CA HIS A 231 -1.44 -5.64 -3.02
C HIS A 231 -1.69 -4.21 -2.54
N GLY A 232 -1.09 -3.84 -1.42
CA GLY A 232 -1.01 -2.46 -0.97
C GLY A 232 0.44 -2.09 -0.74
N GLN A 233 0.85 -0.93 -1.24
CA GLN A 233 2.13 -0.32 -0.93
C GLN A 233 2.00 1.20 -1.05
N TRP A 234 2.99 1.95 -0.57
CA TRP A 234 3.09 3.36 -0.91
C TRP A 234 3.33 3.56 -2.42
N THR A 235 2.60 4.50 -3.01
CA THR A 235 2.73 4.97 -4.41
C THR A 235 2.69 6.50 -4.46
N ILE A 236 3.04 7.08 -5.62
CA ILE A 236 3.44 8.50 -5.80
C ILE A 236 2.39 9.38 -6.50
#